data_AF-X1S269-F1
#
_entry.id   AF-X1S269-F1
#
_cell.length_a   1.000
_cell.length_b   1.000
_cell.length_c   1.000
_cell.angle_alpha   90.00
_cell.angle_beta   90.00
_cell.angle_gamma   90.00
#
_symmetry.space_group_name_H-M   'P 1'
#
loop_
_entity.id
_entity.type
_entity.pdbx_description
1 polymer ?
#
loop_
_entity_poly.entity_id
_entity_poly.type
_entity_poly.pdbx_seq_one_letter_code
_entity_poly.pdbx_strand_id
1 'polypeptide(L)'
;MVVVLLTAVSKGSTVIMLPGLSIDSLLEVIERERATIFMGVPFVHTLIVNATEADGIKHDLSSLRLWGTAGAAMPTDISQKLRQHFGLDTVD
;
A
#
# COMPACT_ATOMS: atom_id res chain seq x y z
N MET A 1 7.13 -6.77 -8.90
CA MET A 1 8.10 -7.53 -8.08
C MET A 1 9.56 -7.15 -8.32
N VAL A 2 10.06 -7.14 -9.57
CA VAL A 2 11.51 -6.90 -9.85
C VAL A 2 12.01 -5.57 -9.26
N VAL A 3 11.30 -4.46 -9.50
CA VAL A 3 11.70 -3.14 -8.99
C VAL A 3 11.76 -3.13 -7.45
N VAL A 4 10.75 -3.68 -6.78
CA VAL A 4 10.68 -3.72 -5.31
C VAL A 4 11.82 -4.52 -4.72
N LEU A 5 12.06 -5.73 -5.24
CA LEU A 5 13.11 -6.61 -4.74
C LEU A 5 14.51 -6.02 -4.98
N LEU A 6 14.78 -5.54 -6.19
CA LEU A 6 16.09 -4.95 -6.51
C LEU A 6 16.34 -3.65 -5.74
N THR A 7 15.31 -2.82 -5.54
CA THR A 7 15.43 -1.61 -4.70
C THR A 7 15.77 -1.99 -3.27
N ALA A 8 15.08 -2.98 -2.70
CA ALA A 8 15.36 -3.44 -1.35
C ALA A 8 16.77 -4.00 -1.21
N VAL A 9 17.21 -4.86 -2.12
CA VAL A 9 18.59 -5.39 -2.14
C VAL A 9 19.62 -4.27 -2.27
N SER A 10 19.40 -3.32 -3.20
CA SER A 10 20.32 -2.20 -3.44
C SER A 10 20.42 -1.23 -2.26
N LYS A 11 19.36 -1.09 -1.46
CA LYS A 11 19.30 -0.15 -0.33
C LYS A 11 19.42 -0.82 1.04
N GLY A 12 19.61 -2.13 1.09
CA GLY A 12 19.62 -2.90 2.34
C GLY A 12 18.28 -2.85 3.09
N SER A 13 17.17 -2.75 2.35
CA SER A 13 15.82 -2.72 2.93
C SER A 13 15.25 -4.11 3.15
N THR A 14 14.24 -4.20 4.01
CA THR A 14 13.49 -5.44 4.27
C THR A 14 12.35 -5.59 3.27
N VAL A 15 12.21 -6.79 2.68
CA VAL A 15 11.05 -7.15 1.85
C VAL A 15 10.12 -8.01 2.68
N ILE A 16 8.85 -7.59 2.79
CA ILE A 16 7.80 -8.37 3.43
C ILE A 16 6.98 -9.04 2.33
N MET A 17 6.82 -10.36 2.42
CA MET A 17 6.09 -11.16 1.45
C MET A 17 4.84 -11.74 2.12
N LEU A 18 3.69 -11.53 1.49
CA LEU A 18 2.41 -12.04 1.96
C LEU A 18 1.88 -13.13 1.02
N PRO A 19 1.37 -14.24 1.56
CA PRO A 19 0.73 -15.27 0.74
C PRO A 19 -0.67 -14.79 0.32
N GLY A 20 -0.86 -14.59 -0.99
CA GLY A 20 -2.16 -14.19 -1.54
C GLY A 20 -2.53 -12.73 -1.24
N LEU A 21 -3.77 -12.37 -1.58
CA LEU A 21 -4.30 -11.03 -1.41
C LEU A 21 -5.44 -11.04 -0.38
N SER A 22 -5.13 -10.57 0.83
CA SER A 22 -6.09 -10.25 1.89
C SER A 22 -5.79 -8.83 2.34
N ILE A 23 -6.78 -7.94 2.28
CA ILE A 23 -6.58 -6.53 2.65
C ILE A 23 -6.35 -6.40 4.14
N ASP A 24 -7.14 -7.09 4.95
CA ASP A 24 -6.99 -7.10 6.40
C ASP A 24 -5.59 -7.57 6.81
N SER A 25 -5.14 -8.71 6.26
CA SER A 25 -3.80 -9.24 6.55
C SER A 25 -2.69 -8.32 6.03
N LEU A 26 -2.89 -7.63 4.90
CA LEU A 26 -1.95 -6.63 4.39
C LEU A 26 -1.80 -5.47 5.37
N LEU A 27 -2.92 -4.89 5.83
CA LEU A 27 -2.92 -3.76 6.75
C LEU A 27 -2.35 -4.15 8.12
N GLU A 28 -2.71 -5.34 8.64
CA GLU A 28 -2.14 -5.89 9.88
C GLU A 28 -0.62 -6.03 9.79
N VAL A 29 -0.11 -6.52 8.66
CA VAL A 29 1.34 -6.68 8.45
C VAL A 29 2.04 -5.33 8.31
N ILE A 30 1.41 -4.34 7.68
CA ILE A 30 1.96 -2.99 7.62
C ILE A 30 2.14 -2.41 9.03
N GLU A 31 1.14 -2.56 9.89
CA GLU A 31 1.19 -2.12 11.29
C GLU A 31 2.26 -2.89 12.08
N ARG A 32 2.23 -4.23 12.02
CA ARG A 32 3.13 -5.10 12.79
C ARG A 32 4.59 -4.93 12.41
N GLU A 33 4.89 -4.92 11.11
CA GLU A 33 6.26 -4.82 10.60
C GLU A 33 6.70 -3.36 10.40
N ARG A 34 5.80 -2.40 10.67
CA ARG A 34 6.00 -0.96 10.42
C ARG A 34 6.48 -0.67 9.00
N ALA A 35 5.81 -1.26 8.02
CA ALA A 35 6.19 -1.13 6.61
C ALA A 35 6.16 0.34 6.17
N THR A 36 7.20 0.78 5.46
CA THR A 36 7.36 2.20 5.09
C THR A 36 6.96 2.52 3.65
N ILE A 37 6.91 1.51 2.78
CA ILE A 37 6.54 1.63 1.38
C ILE A 37 5.63 0.47 1.03
N PHE A 38 4.47 0.78 0.46
CA PHE A 38 3.59 -0.21 -0.16
C PHE A 38 3.62 -0.03 -1.69
N MET A 39 3.71 -1.15 -2.41
CA MET A 39 3.70 -1.16 -3.88
C MET A 39 2.63 -2.16 -4.35
N GLY A 40 1.57 -1.67 -4.97
CA GLY A 40 0.44 -2.49 -5.44
C GLY A 40 -0.09 -2.04 -6.79
N VAL A 41 -0.81 -2.90 -7.51
CA VAL A 41 -1.50 -2.51 -8.75
C VAL A 41 -2.77 -1.70 -8.43
N PRO A 42 -3.32 -0.87 -9.34
CA PRO A 42 -4.48 -0.02 -9.05
C PRO A 42 -5.67 -0.76 -8.42
N PHE A 43 -5.93 -2.01 -8.82
CA PHE A 43 -6.97 -2.85 -8.23
C PHE A 43 -6.81 -3.04 -6.71
N VAL A 44 -5.60 -3.22 -6.20
CA VAL A 44 -5.36 -3.42 -4.76
C VAL A 44 -5.64 -2.13 -4.00
N HIS A 45 -5.27 -0.98 -4.56
CA HIS A 45 -5.59 0.32 -4.00
C HIS A 45 -7.10 0.55 -3.89
N THR A 46 -7.86 0.16 -4.92
CA THR A 46 -9.33 0.18 -4.87
C THR A 46 -9.88 -0.69 -3.74
N LEU A 47 -9.34 -1.90 -3.55
CA LEU A 47 -9.79 -2.79 -2.46
C LEU A 47 -9.50 -2.18 -1.08
N ILE A 48 -8.35 -1.52 -0.90
CA ILE A 48 -7.97 -0.85 0.35
C ILE A 48 -8.92 0.31 0.65
N VAL A 49 -9.22 1.13 -0.35
CA VAL A 49 -10.20 2.22 -0.22
C VAL A 49 -11.57 1.68 0.16
N ASN A 50 -12.07 0.66 -0.54
CA ASN A 50 -13.37 0.08 -0.26
C ASN A 50 -13.45 -0.52 1.16
N ALA A 51 -12.39 -1.23 1.59
CA ALA A 51 -12.32 -1.76 2.95
C ALA A 51 -12.32 -0.63 3.99
N THR A 52 -11.57 0.45 3.71
CA THR A 52 -11.50 1.63 4.59
C THR A 52 -12.83 2.37 4.68
N GLU A 53 -13.57 2.51 3.57
CA GLU A 53 -14.89 3.14 3.55
C GLU A 53 -15.95 2.29 4.25
N ALA A 54 -15.87 0.96 4.16
CA ALA A 54 -16.82 0.04 4.79
C ALA A 54 -16.61 -0.07 6.31
N ASP A 55 -15.36 -0.22 6.74
CA ASP A 55 -15.01 -0.67 8.09
C ASP A 55 -14.24 0.38 8.91
N GLY A 56 -13.84 1.50 8.29
CA GLY A 56 -12.90 2.45 8.84
C GLY A 56 -11.45 1.95 8.81
N ILE A 57 -10.51 2.81 9.24
CA ILE A 57 -9.10 2.44 9.40
C ILE A 57 -8.94 1.74 10.75
N LYS A 58 -8.73 0.42 10.73
CA LYS A 58 -8.56 -0.41 11.95
C LYS A 58 -7.11 -0.58 12.40
N HIS A 59 -6.14 -0.32 11.52
CA HIS A 59 -4.71 -0.57 11.73
C HIS A 59 -3.91 0.73 11.74
N ASP A 60 -2.84 0.80 12.55
CA ASP A 60 -1.90 1.93 12.50
C ASP A 60 -1.03 1.87 11.23
N LEU A 61 -1.38 2.72 10.26
CA LEU A 61 -0.65 2.86 9.00
C LEU A 61 0.32 4.07 9.00
N SER A 62 0.58 4.70 10.15
CA SER A 62 1.44 5.88 10.26
C SER A 62 2.91 5.66 9.87
N SER A 63 3.33 4.40 9.77
CA SER A 63 4.68 4.04 9.31
C SER A 63 4.84 4.17 7.79
N LEU A 64 3.75 4.11 7.02
CA LEU A 64 3.79 4.28 5.58
C LEU A 64 4.19 5.72 5.22
N ARG A 65 5.11 5.81 4.27
CA ARG A 65 5.61 7.06 3.71
C ARG A 65 5.33 7.19 2.23
N LEU A 66 4.99 6.08 1.57
CA LEU A 66 4.75 6.02 0.14
C LEU A 66 3.75 4.92 -0.20
N TRP A 67 2.74 5.31 -0.98
CA TRP A 67 1.81 4.44 -1.68
C TRP A 67 2.16 4.43 -3.16
N GLY A 68 2.93 3.43 -3.59
CA GLY A 68 3.32 3.29 -4.97
C GLY A 68 2.35 2.40 -5.74
N THR A 69 2.12 2.76 -7.00
CA THR A 69 1.35 1.95 -7.94
C THR A 69 2.15 1.68 -9.21
N ALA A 70 1.85 0.57 -9.87
CA ALA A 70 2.48 0.21 -11.14
C ALA A 70 1.61 -0.77 -11.92
N GLY A 71 1.90 -0.91 -13.22
CA GLY A 71 1.29 -1.91 -14.11
C GLY A 71 0.04 -1.44 -14.86
N ALA A 72 -0.64 -0.41 -14.38
CA ALA A 72 -1.71 0.30 -15.09
C ALA A 72 -1.86 1.71 -14.53
N ALA A 73 -2.54 2.59 -15.28
CA ALA A 73 -2.86 3.94 -14.82
C ALA A 73 -3.79 3.89 -13.59
N MET A 74 -3.50 4.70 -12.58
CA MET A 74 -4.36 4.81 -11.40
C MET A 74 -5.58 5.69 -11.71
N PRO A 75 -6.81 5.23 -11.41
CA PRO A 75 -7.98 6.10 -11.46
C PRO A 75 -7.84 7.30 -10.52
N THR A 76 -8.16 8.49 -11.01
CA THR A 76 -7.96 9.75 -10.25
C THR A 76 -8.82 9.79 -8.98
N ASP A 77 -10.01 9.21 -9.00
CA ASP A 77 -10.91 9.09 -7.85
C ASP A 77 -10.29 8.24 -6.74
N ILE A 78 -9.66 7.11 -7.08
CA ILE A 78 -8.98 6.24 -6.12
C ILE A 78 -7.77 6.95 -5.50
N SER A 79 -6.95 7.63 -6.32
CA SER A 79 -5.81 8.41 -5.82
C SER A 79 -6.26 9.50 -4.84
N GLN A 80 -7.35 10.21 -5.16
CA GLN A 80 -7.90 11.23 -4.30
C GLN A 80 -8.43 10.66 -2.98
N LYS A 81 -9.13 9.52 -3.02
CA LYS A 81 -9.61 8.84 -1.81
C LYS A 81 -8.47 8.35 -0.94
N LEU A 82 -7.42 7.77 -1.52
CA LEU A 82 -6.21 7.39 -0.78
C LEU A 82 -5.58 8.59 -0.06
N ARG A 83 -5.47 9.72 -0.76
CA ARG A 83 -4.95 10.96 -0.18
C ARG A 83 -5.84 11.48 0.96
N GLN A 84 -7.16 11.37 0.83
CA GLN A 84 -8.12 11.75 1.87
C GLN A 84 -8.04 10.86 3.11
N HIS A 85 -7.91 9.54 2.93
CA HIS A 85 -7.87 8.58 4.04
C HIS A 85 -6.50 8.48 4.70
N PHE A 86 -5.41 8.61 3.95
CA PHE A 86 -4.06 8.32 4.44
C PHE A 86 -3.10 9.52 4.40
N GLY A 87 -3.53 10.67 3.88
CA GLY A 87 -2.76 11.93 3.94
C GLY A 87 -1.46 11.94 3.12
N LEU A 88 -1.24 10.95 2.27
CA LEU A 88 -0.02 10.78 1.47
C LEU A 88 -0.35 10.87 -0.03
N ASP A 89 0.57 11.47 -0.78
CA ASP A 89 0.49 11.49 -2.24
C ASP A 89 0.89 10.12 -2.79
N THR A 90 0.08 9.59 -3.72
CA THR A 90 0.40 8.37 -4.46
C THR A 90 1.40 8.68 -5.56
N VAL A 91 2.30 7.73 -5.82
CA VAL A 91 3.25 7.83 -6.95
C VAL A 91 2.93 6.72 -7.94
N ASP A 92 2.60 7.15 -9.17
CA ASP A 92 2.39 6.32 -10.36
C ASP A 92 3.71 6.03 -11.10
#